data_AF-A0A561TU71-F1
#
_entry.id   AF-A0A561TU71-F1
#
_cell.length_a   1.000
_cell.length_b   1.000
_cell.length_c   1.000
_cell.angle_alpha   90.00
_cell.angle_beta   90.00
_cell.angle_gamma   90.00
#
_symmetry.space_group_name_H-M   'P 1'
#
loop_
_entity.id
_entity.type
_entity.pdbx_description
1 polymer ?
#
loop_
_entity_poly.entity_id
_entity_poly.type
_entity_poly.pdbx_seq_one_letter_code
_entity_poly.pdbx_strand_id
1 'polypeptide(L)' 'MGRADVGSLLSVALTTAVGEPPARGAVTLLRTGVRPSFSLAEARCVERIAGHMAIVAERNAEPA' A
#
# COMPACT_ATOMS: atom_id res chain seq x y z
N MET A 1 -24.89 -8.36 -3.72
CA MET A 1 -23.48 -7.91 -3.59
C MET A 1 -22.86 -8.69 -2.44
N GLY A 2 -21.86 -9.54 -2.69
CA GLY A 2 -21.27 -10.40 -1.65
C GLY A 2 -20.24 -9.63 -0.80
N ARG A 3 -20.26 -9.83 0.52
CA ARG A 3 -19.20 -9.33 1.42
C ARG A 3 -17.96 -10.20 1.22
N ALA A 4 -16.81 -9.57 0.97
CA ALA A 4 -15.55 -10.30 0.91
C ALA A 4 -15.14 -10.77 2.32
N ASP A 5 -14.87 -12.06 2.47
CA ASP A 5 -14.34 -12.64 3.70
C ASP A 5 -12.83 -12.39 3.77
N VAL A 6 -12.45 -11.23 4.32
CA VAL A 6 -11.06 -10.78 4.45
C VAL A 6 -10.49 -11.29 5.77
N GLY A 7 -9.55 -12.22 5.69
CA GLY A 7 -8.86 -12.78 6.85
C GLY A 7 -7.65 -11.95 7.29
N SER A 8 -7.01 -11.22 6.38
CA SER A 8 -5.94 -10.26 6.74
C SER A 8 -5.81 -9.14 5.71
N LEU A 9 -5.30 -7.99 6.15
CA LEU A 9 -4.97 -6.85 5.29
C LEU A 9 -3.58 -6.30 5.62
N LEU A 10 -2.93 -5.71 4.62
CA LEU A 10 -1.71 -4.95 4.75
C LEU A 10 -1.90 -3.61 4.06
N SER A 11 -1.70 -2.51 4.79
CA SER A 11 -1.83 -1.15 4.26
C SER A 11 -0.53 -0.39 4.44
N VAL A 12 -0.03 0.22 3.37
CA VAL A 12 1.23 0.96 3.36
C VAL A 12 1.01 2.31 2.70
N ALA A 13 1.52 3.37 3.33
CA ALA A 13 1.42 4.73 2.81
C ALA A 13 2.30 4.92 1.56
N LEU A 14 1.80 5.69 0.59
CA LEU A 14 2.56 6.13 -0.57
C LEU A 14 3.38 7.37 -0.20
N THR A 15 4.63 7.18 0.20
CA THR A 15 5.56 8.25 0.57
C THR A 15 6.78 8.25 -0.35
N THR A 16 7.16 9.40 -0.91
CA THR A 16 8.34 9.55 -1.78
C THR A 16 9.65 9.49 -1.00
N ALA A 17 9.65 9.95 0.25
CA ALA A 17 10.69 9.72 1.24
C ALA A 17 10.08 9.15 2.53
N VAL A 18 10.76 8.16 3.13
CA VAL A 18 10.31 7.55 4.39
C VAL A 18 10.31 8.62 5.48
N GLY A 19 9.14 8.90 6.06
CA GLY A 19 8.99 9.86 7.15
C GLY A 19 8.69 11.30 6.72
N GLU A 20 8.59 11.60 5.42
CA GLU A 20 8.20 12.94 4.97
C GLU A 20 6.71 13.01 4.58
N PRO A 21 5.87 13.72 5.36
CA PRO A 21 4.51 14.01 4.98
C PRO A 21 4.44 15.07 3.85
N PRO A 22 3.33 15.14 3.10
CA PRO A 22 2.14 14.30 3.22
C PRO A 22 2.23 13.00 2.41
N ALA A 23 1.71 11.91 2.98
CA ALA A 23 1.45 10.69 2.22
C ALA A 23 0.48 10.99 1.07
N ARG A 24 0.82 10.55 -0.14
CA ARG A 24 0.02 10.81 -1.36
C ARG A 24 -1.19 9.89 -1.48
N GLY A 25 -1.25 8.84 -0.66
CA GLY A 25 -2.29 7.82 -0.62
C GLY A 25 -1.83 6.61 0.17
N ALA A 26 -2.51 5.48 -0.01
CA ALA A 26 -2.10 4.20 0.54
C ALA A 26 -2.38 3.06 -0.46
N VAL A 27 -1.53 2.04 -0.46
CA VAL A 27 -1.81 0.75 -1.10
C VAL A 27 -2.31 -0.22 -0.03
N THR A 28 -3.47 -0.82 -0.27
CA THR A 28 -4.06 -1.81 0.64
C THR A 28 -4.22 -3.15 -0.07
N LEU A 29 -3.55 -4.18 0.45
CA LEU A 29 -3.72 -5.56 0.01
C LEU A 29 -4.70 -6.26 0.95
N LEU A 30 -5.67 -6.96 0.37
CA LEU A 30 -6.65 -7.76 1.08
C LEU A 30 -6.41 -9.24 0.77
N ARG A 31 -6.45 -10.08 1.79
CA ARG A 31 -6.26 -11.52 1.67
C ARG A 31 -7.49 -12.23 2.23
N THR A 32 -8.06 -13.11 1.42
CA THR A 32 -9.27 -13.88 1.77
C THR A 32 -8.93 -15.34 2.05
N GLY A 33 -9.86 -16.04 2.70
CA GLY A 33 -9.75 -17.46 3.04
C GLY A 33 -8.73 -17.74 4.15
N VAL A 34 -8.38 -19.02 4.33
CA VAL A 34 -7.55 -19.54 5.44
C VAL A 34 -6.04 -19.31 5.27
N ARG A 35 -5.64 -18.27 4.53
CA ARG A 35 -4.23 -17.96 4.32
C ARG A 35 -3.64 -17.26 5.57
N PRO A 36 -2.36 -17.47 5.89
CA PRO A 36 -1.71 -16.78 7.00
C PRO A 36 -1.70 -15.25 6.78
N SER A 37 -1.60 -14.50 7.88
CA SER A 37 -1.40 -13.06 7.86
C SER A 37 -0.15 -12.67 7.07
N PHE A 38 -0.11 -11.43 6.57
CA PHE A 38 1.08 -10.89 5.91
C PHE A 38 2.28 -10.90 6.87
N SER A 39 3.39 -11.42 6.38
CA SER A 39 4.68 -11.41 7.06
C SER A 39 5.38 -10.06 6.93
N LEU A 40 6.40 -9.83 7.77
CA LEU A 40 7.25 -8.64 7.66
C LEU A 40 8.02 -8.57 6.33
N ALA A 41 8.40 -9.71 5.76
CA ALA A 41 9.06 -9.75 4.46
C ALA A 41 8.11 -9.28 3.35
N GLU A 42 6.84 -9.70 3.39
CA GLU A 42 5.81 -9.20 2.49
C GLU A 42 5.55 -7.70 2.71
N ALA A 43 5.50 -7.24 3.96
CA ALA A 43 5.35 -5.82 4.27
C ALA A 43 6.46 -4.97 3.63
N ARG A 44 7.74 -5.38 3.79
CA ARG A 44 8.87 -4.68 3.14
C ARG A 44 8.82 -4.69 1.63
N CYS A 45 8.31 -5.76 1.03
CA CYS A 45 8.11 -5.79 -0.42
C CYS A 45 7.07 -4.75 -0.85
N VAL A 46 5.95 -4.66 -0.12
CA VAL A 46 4.90 -3.68 -0.38
C VAL A 46 5.36 -2.26 -0.11
N GLU A 47 6.20 -2.01 0.89
CA GLU A 47 6.85 -0.70 1.10
C GLU A 47 7.67 -0.25 -0.12
N ARG A 48 8.46 -1.17 -0.70
CA ARG A 48 9.20 -0.87 -1.93
C ARG A 48 8.25 -0.57 -3.09
N ILE A 49 7.16 -1.31 -3.24
CA ILE A 49 6.14 -1.06 -4.27
C ILE A 49 5.48 0.31 -4.05
N ALA A 50 5.11 0.62 -2.80
CA ALA A 50 4.51 1.88 -2.41
C ALA A 50 5.40 3.08 -2.74
N GLY A 51 6.71 2.98 -2.53
CA GLY A 51 7.67 4.00 -2.93
C GLY A 51 7.66 4.28 -4.44
N HIS A 52 7.61 3.25 -5.28
CA HIS A 52 7.50 3.43 -6.74
C HIS A 52 6.17 4.07 -7.12
N MET A 53 5.06 3.63 -6.51
CA MET A 53 3.74 4.22 -6.74
C MET A 53 3.71 5.70 -6.32
N ALA A 54 4.39 6.07 -5.23
CA ALA A 54 4.49 7.46 -4.78
C ALA A 54 5.20 8.35 -5.79
N ILE A 55 6.30 7.89 -6.38
CA ILE A 55 7.03 8.60 -7.45
C ILE A 55 6.12 8.79 -8.68
N VAL A 56 5.38 7.74 -9.07
CA VAL A 56 4.45 7.83 -10.19
C VAL A 56 3.32 8.81 -9.87
N ALA A 57 2.75 8.76 -8.66
CA ALA A 57 1.70 9.67 -8.23
C ALA A 57 2.18 11.14 -8.21
N GLU A 58 3.43 11.38 -7.77
CA GLU A 58 4.04 12.71 -7.79
C GLU A 58 4.18 13.26 -9.23
N ARG A 59 4.63 12.42 -10.17
CA ARG A 59 4.79 12.83 -11.58
C ARG A 59 3.47 13.09 -12.30
N ASN A 60 2.39 12.44 -11.88
CA ASN A 60 1.06 12.58 -12.49
C ASN A 60 0.17 13.58 -11.75
N ALA A 61 0.66 14.19 -10.67
CA ALA A 61 -0.05 15.31 -10.06
C ALA A 61 -0.03 16.47 -11.06
N GLU A 62 -1.17 16.75 -11.72
CA GLU A 62 -1.32 17.95 -12.53
C GLU A 62 -0.99 19.18 -11.67
N PRO A 63 -0.29 20.20 -12.21
CA PRO A 63 -0.17 21.46 -11.51
C PRO A 63 -1.57 22.04 -11.31
N ALA A 64 -1.90 22.33 -10.05
CA ALA A 64 -3.15 22.94 -9.64
C ALA A 64 -3.33 24.36 -10.22
#